data_AF-A0A0F8ZQL5-F1
#
_entry.id   AF-A0A0F8ZQL5-F1
#
_cell.length_a   1.000
_cell.length_b   1.000
_cell.length_c   1.000
_cell.angle_alpha   90.00
_cell.angle_beta   90.00
_cell.angle_gamma   90.00
#
_symmetry.space_group_name_H-M   'P 1'
#
loop_
_entity.id
_entity.type
_entity.pdbx_description
1 polymer ?
#
loop_
_entity_poly.entity_id
_entity_poly.type
_entity_poly.pdbx_seq_one_letter_code
_entity_poly.pdbx_strand_id
1 'polypeptide(L)'
;MRIAYADPPYVGQARKLYQSEEVDHKALIGQLEGYDGWALSASTPSLRYLLPLCPEKVRVAAWVKPFCAFKPNVNPAYTWEPVLFVPARSGRRDIPTVKDHVSTSITLKKGLTGAKPTVFCYWLFSLLGMEQGDDFDDMFPGTGIVSRCWENWQRLGS
;
A
#
# COMPACT_ATOMS: atom_id res chain seq x y z
N MET A 1 1.53 18.21 -4.42
CA MET A 1 0.65 17.22 -5.10
C MET A 1 -0.25 16.60 -4.06
N ARG A 2 -1.45 16.16 -4.45
CA ARG A 2 -2.35 15.37 -3.59
C ARG A 2 -2.11 13.90 -3.86
N ILE A 3 -1.72 13.17 -2.83
CA ILE A 3 -1.32 11.77 -2.93
C ILE A 3 -2.12 10.94 -1.95
N ALA A 4 -2.55 9.74 -2.35
CA ALA A 4 -3.30 8.83 -1.48
C ALA A 4 -2.62 7.48 -1.31
N TYR A 5 -2.81 6.89 -0.14
CA TYR A 5 -2.55 5.47 0.07
C TYR A 5 -3.78 4.83 0.71
N ALA A 6 -4.21 3.69 0.18
CA ALA A 6 -5.32 2.93 0.73
C ALA A 6 -4.88 1.51 1.14
N ASP A 7 -5.21 1.13 2.38
CA ASP A 7 -5.04 -0.23 2.91
C ASP A 7 -6.38 -0.78 3.43
N PRO A 8 -7.40 -0.90 2.56
CA PRO A 8 -8.72 -1.36 2.99
C PRO A 8 -8.65 -2.83 3.42
N PRO A 9 -9.66 -3.31 4.18
CA PRO A 9 -9.91 -4.73 4.27
C PRO A 9 -9.89 -5.39 2.88
N TYR A 10 -9.04 -6.39 2.70
CA TYR A 10 -8.91 -7.07 1.41
C TYR A 10 -10.23 -7.70 0.99
N VAL A 11 -10.48 -7.73 -0.32
CA VAL A 11 -11.71 -8.25 -0.94
C VAL A 11 -12.17 -9.56 -0.29
N GLY A 12 -13.38 -9.57 0.25
CA GLY A 12 -14.01 -10.70 0.93
C GLY A 12 -13.46 -10.99 2.33
N GLN A 13 -12.60 -10.13 2.90
CA GLN A 13 -12.03 -10.28 4.23
C GLN A 13 -12.57 -9.28 5.25
N ALA A 14 -13.37 -8.28 4.84
CA ALA A 14 -13.88 -7.24 5.74
C ALA A 14 -14.60 -7.81 6.96
N ARG A 15 -15.63 -8.64 6.73
CA ARG A 15 -16.40 -9.26 7.83
C ARG A 15 -15.56 -10.25 8.63
N LYS A 16 -14.68 -11.01 7.97
CA LYS A 16 -13.95 -12.13 8.59
C LYS A 16 -12.78 -11.68 9.46
N LEU A 17 -12.03 -10.67 9.03
CA LEU A 17 -10.80 -10.24 9.67
C LEU A 17 -10.92 -8.88 10.37
N TYR A 18 -11.83 -8.02 9.91
CA TYR A 18 -11.94 -6.63 10.36
C TYR A 18 -13.29 -6.31 11.03
N GLN A 19 -14.25 -7.25 11.03
CA GLN A 19 -15.61 -7.06 11.55
C GLN A 19 -16.30 -5.81 10.99
N SER A 20 -15.97 -5.44 9.75
CA SER A 20 -16.49 -4.26 9.06
C SER A 20 -17.34 -4.64 7.85
N GLU A 21 -18.06 -3.66 7.30
CA GLU A 21 -18.71 -3.79 5.99
C GLU A 21 -17.67 -3.94 4.87
N GLU A 22 -18.09 -4.59 3.78
CA GLU A 22 -17.25 -4.80 2.61
C GLU A 22 -17.03 -3.46 1.88
N VAL A 23 -15.78 -3.20 1.50
CA VAL A 23 -15.43 -1.97 0.78
C VAL A 23 -15.84 -2.11 -0.69
N ASP A 24 -16.56 -1.12 -1.21
CA ASP A 24 -16.76 -0.97 -2.65
C ASP A 24 -15.44 -0.53 -3.30
N HIS A 25 -14.67 -1.51 -3.76
CA HIS A 25 -13.37 -1.27 -4.37
C HIS A 25 -13.47 -0.54 -5.72
N LYS A 26 -14.61 -0.61 -6.42
CA LYS A 26 -14.81 0.15 -7.66
C LYS A 26 -14.96 1.64 -7.34
N ALA A 27 -15.77 1.97 -6.34
CA ALA A 27 -15.90 3.34 -5.85
C ALA A 27 -14.58 3.87 -5.27
N LEU A 28 -13.87 3.05 -4.48
CA LEU A 28 -12.56 3.41 -3.93
C LEU A 28 -11.54 3.71 -5.03
N ILE A 29 -11.41 2.86 -6.05
CA ILE A 29 -10.50 3.12 -7.17
C ILE A 29 -10.90 4.40 -7.91
N GLY A 30 -12.20 4.62 -8.14
CA GLY A 30 -12.69 5.87 -8.74
C GLY A 30 -12.34 7.12 -7.91
N GLN A 31 -12.34 7.01 -6.58
CA GLN A 31 -11.87 8.09 -5.70
C GLN A 31 -10.34 8.29 -5.81
N LEU A 32 -9.57 7.21 -5.84
CA LEU A 32 -8.10 7.26 -5.95
C LEU A 32 -7.66 7.90 -7.28
N GLU A 33 -8.41 7.73 -8.36
CA GLU A 33 -8.14 8.39 -9.65
C GLU A 33 -8.18 9.92 -9.60
N GLY A 34 -8.81 10.52 -8.59
CA GLY A 34 -8.81 11.96 -8.36
C GLY A 34 -7.51 12.53 -7.76
N TYR A 35 -6.54 11.68 -7.40
CA TYR A 35 -5.24 12.07 -6.86
C TYR A 35 -4.17 12.14 -7.94
N ASP A 36 -3.15 12.97 -7.73
CA ASP A 36 -2.00 13.08 -8.65
C ASP A 36 -1.23 11.75 -8.71
N GLY A 37 -1.13 11.06 -7.58
CA GLY A 37 -0.62 9.69 -7.47
C GLY A 37 -1.26 8.96 -6.31
N TRP A 38 -1.31 7.63 -6.40
CA TRP A 38 -1.94 6.81 -5.38
C TRP A 38 -1.37 5.40 -5.34
N ALA A 39 -1.56 4.74 -4.19
CA ALA A 39 -1.30 3.32 -4.03
C ALA A 39 -2.43 2.61 -3.27
N LEU A 40 -2.67 1.36 -3.62
CA LEU A 40 -3.67 0.47 -3.02
C LEU A 40 -2.99 -0.84 -2.65
N SER A 41 -2.90 -1.13 -1.35
CA SER A 41 -2.53 -2.46 -0.87
C SER A 41 -3.63 -3.46 -1.17
N ALA A 42 -3.24 -4.65 -1.61
CA ALA A 42 -4.16 -5.70 -2.00
C ALA A 42 -3.63 -7.09 -1.62
N SER A 43 -4.44 -8.11 -1.91
CA SER A 43 -4.07 -9.52 -1.80
C SER A 43 -3.84 -10.12 -3.20
N THR A 44 -3.02 -11.17 -3.29
CA THR A 44 -2.83 -11.84 -4.59
C THR A 44 -4.14 -12.43 -5.17
N PRO A 45 -5.07 -13.03 -4.38
CA PRO A 45 -6.33 -13.51 -4.93
C PRO A 45 -7.25 -12.41 -5.45
N SER A 46 -7.14 -11.18 -4.93
CA SER A 46 -7.98 -10.06 -5.36
C SER A 46 -7.54 -9.43 -6.68
N LEU A 47 -6.34 -9.73 -7.20
CA LEU A 47 -5.81 -9.11 -8.44
C LEU A 47 -6.72 -9.30 -9.66
N ARG A 48 -7.30 -10.50 -9.84
CA ARG A 48 -8.22 -10.78 -10.96
C ARG A 48 -9.45 -9.87 -10.95
N TYR A 49 -9.90 -9.47 -9.77
CA TYR A 49 -11.04 -8.58 -9.60
C TYR A 49 -10.64 -7.10 -9.68
N LEU A 50 -9.50 -6.72 -9.09
CA LEU A 50 -9.08 -5.31 -8.99
C LEU A 50 -8.50 -4.76 -10.29
N LEU A 51 -7.65 -5.52 -10.98
CA LEU A 51 -6.94 -4.99 -12.17
C LEU A 51 -7.88 -4.49 -13.28
N PRO A 52 -9.00 -5.15 -13.61
CA PRO A 52 -9.96 -4.63 -14.58
C PRO A 52 -10.67 -3.33 -14.16
N LEU A 53 -10.64 -2.97 -12.88
CA LEU A 53 -11.23 -1.74 -12.36
C LEU A 53 -10.25 -0.57 -12.40
N CYS A 54 -8.95 -0.84 -12.53
CA CYS A 54 -7.91 0.18 -12.51
C CYS A 54 -7.72 0.86 -13.87
N PRO A 55 -7.23 2.11 -13.89
CA PRO A 55 -6.86 2.79 -15.13
C PRO A 55 -5.64 2.13 -15.79
N GLU A 56 -5.47 2.32 -17.10
CA GLU A 56 -4.37 1.71 -17.89
C GLU A 56 -2.98 2.05 -17.36
N LYS A 57 -2.81 3.22 -16.73
CA LYS A 57 -1.54 3.69 -16.16
C LYS A 57 -1.13 2.96 -14.87
N VAL A 58 -1.98 2.09 -14.31
CA VAL A 58 -1.69 1.38 -13.07
C VAL A 58 -0.49 0.45 -13.24
N ARG A 59 0.37 0.39 -12.22
CA ARG A 59 1.49 -0.55 -12.11
C ARG A 59 1.28 -1.43 -10.89
N VAL A 60 1.94 -2.59 -10.88
CA VAL A 60 1.92 -3.52 -9.75
C VAL A 60 3.31 -3.59 -9.14
N ALA A 61 3.40 -3.27 -7.86
CA ALA A 61 4.58 -3.43 -7.03
C ALA A 61 4.38 -4.57 -6.02
N ALA A 62 5.45 -5.03 -5.37
CA ALA A 62 5.38 -6.15 -4.43
C ALA A 62 6.02 -5.84 -3.06
N TRP A 63 5.25 -6.04 -2.00
CA TRP A 63 5.81 -6.21 -0.66
C TRP A 63 6.08 -7.68 -0.39
N VAL A 64 7.36 -8.06 -0.44
CA VAL A 64 7.86 -9.40 -0.13
C VAL A 64 8.10 -9.50 1.38
N LYS A 65 7.68 -10.61 1.98
CA LYS A 65 7.76 -10.87 3.43
C LYS A 65 8.76 -12.01 3.70
N PRO A 66 10.05 -11.72 3.99
CA PRO A 66 11.06 -12.73 4.33
C PRO A 66 10.64 -13.64 5.49
N PHE A 67 9.89 -13.09 6.44
CA PHE A 67 9.18 -13.84 7.47
C PHE A 67 7.67 -13.61 7.33
N CYS A 68 6.89 -14.70 7.27
CA CYS A 68 5.43 -14.67 7.20
C CYS A 68 4.82 -15.91 7.87
N ALA A 69 3.50 -15.87 8.12
CA ALA A 69 2.79 -16.98 8.72
C ALA A 69 2.46 -18.08 7.69
N PHE A 70 2.93 -19.30 7.94
CA PHE A 70 2.54 -20.50 7.20
C PHE A 70 1.35 -21.13 7.91
N LYS A 71 0.19 -21.17 7.24
CA LYS A 71 -1.06 -21.68 7.80
C LYS A 71 -1.33 -23.10 7.28
N PRO A 72 -1.83 -24.02 8.13
CA PRO A 72 -2.34 -25.30 7.66
C PRO A 72 -3.34 -25.11 6.52
N ASN A 73 -3.27 -25.97 5.50
CA ASN A 73 -4.15 -25.97 4.33
C ASN A 73 -4.03 -24.75 3.40
N VAL A 74 -2.98 -23.94 3.51
CA VAL A 74 -2.68 -22.85 2.56
C VAL A 74 -1.42 -23.20 1.76
N ASN A 75 -1.60 -23.51 0.47
CA ASN A 75 -0.50 -23.81 -0.45
C ASN A 75 -0.80 -23.22 -1.85
N PRO A 76 0.07 -22.34 -2.40
CA PRO A 76 1.28 -21.78 -1.78
C PRO A 76 0.97 -20.82 -0.63
N ALA A 77 1.93 -20.62 0.27
CA ALA A 77 1.84 -19.61 1.31
C ALA A 77 1.84 -18.19 0.70
N TYR A 78 1.09 -17.26 1.31
CA TYR A 78 1.05 -15.86 0.89
C TYR A 78 2.26 -15.09 1.44
N THR A 79 3.42 -15.27 0.79
CA THR A 79 4.71 -14.70 1.20
C THR A 79 4.95 -13.28 0.67
N TRP A 80 4.02 -12.71 -0.09
CA TRP A 80 4.07 -11.34 -0.57
C TRP A 80 2.66 -10.75 -0.74
N GLU A 81 2.58 -9.43 -0.83
CA GLU A 81 1.35 -8.66 -1.05
C GLU A 81 1.54 -7.68 -2.21
N PRO A 82 0.61 -7.63 -3.18
CA PRO A 82 0.67 -6.63 -4.24
C PRO A 82 0.31 -5.24 -3.73
N VAL A 83 0.97 -4.23 -4.31
CA VAL A 83 0.63 -2.81 -4.17
C VAL A 83 0.35 -2.27 -5.56
N LEU A 84 -0.91 -1.99 -5.87
CA LEU A 84 -1.29 -1.33 -7.12
C LEU A 84 -0.96 0.15 -6.97
N PHE A 85 -0.34 0.79 -7.96
CA PHE A 85 0.07 2.17 -7.82
C PHE A 85 0.10 2.96 -9.13
N VAL A 86 -0.06 4.27 -8.98
CA VAL A 86 0.20 5.29 -9.99
C VAL A 86 1.11 6.33 -9.32
N PRO A 87 2.34 6.55 -9.79
CA PRO A 87 3.23 7.52 -9.17
C PRO A 87 2.75 8.96 -9.43
N ALA A 88 2.89 9.84 -8.44
CA ALA A 88 2.50 11.24 -8.56
C ALA A 88 3.44 12.03 -9.48
N ARG A 89 4.72 11.61 -9.51
CA ARG A 89 5.76 12.21 -10.34
C ARG A 89 6.37 11.18 -11.28
N SER A 90 6.71 11.62 -12.49
CA SER A 90 7.51 10.82 -13.41
C SER A 90 8.95 10.69 -12.92
N GLY A 91 9.61 9.58 -13.25
CA GLY A 91 11.01 9.36 -12.90
C GLY A 91 11.90 10.47 -13.48
N ARG A 92 12.76 11.04 -12.65
CA ARG A 92 13.78 12.01 -13.06
C ARG A 92 15.15 11.31 -13.16
N ARG A 93 16.05 11.83 -14.00
CA ARG A 93 17.40 11.23 -14.18
C ARG A 93 18.36 11.51 -13.03
N ASP A 94 18.07 12.52 -12.22
CA ASP A 94 18.85 12.98 -11.07
C ASP A 94 18.50 12.26 -9.77
N ILE A 95 17.47 11.40 -9.76
CA ILE A 95 17.07 10.64 -8.57
C ILE A 95 17.37 9.15 -8.74
N PRO A 96 17.76 8.43 -7.67
CA PRO A 96 17.94 6.98 -7.71
C PRO A 96 16.68 6.26 -8.19
N THR A 97 16.86 5.23 -9.01
CA THR A 97 15.75 4.37 -9.43
C THR A 97 15.20 3.59 -8.23
N VAL A 98 13.91 3.73 -7.97
CA VAL A 98 13.20 3.01 -6.91
C VAL A 98 12.83 1.62 -7.40
N LYS A 99 13.10 0.59 -6.59
CA LYS A 99 12.64 -0.78 -6.86
C LYS A 99 11.13 -0.83 -6.76
N ASP A 100 10.48 -1.53 -7.69
CA ASP A 100 9.05 -1.85 -7.63
C ASP A 100 8.72 -2.98 -6.64
N HIS A 101 9.67 -3.36 -5.79
CA HIS A 101 9.43 -4.23 -4.66
C HIS A 101 10.21 -3.80 -3.42
N VAL A 102 9.71 -4.21 -2.26
CA VAL A 102 10.40 -4.11 -0.98
C VAL A 102 10.37 -5.45 -0.28
N SER A 103 11.49 -5.82 0.33
CA SER A 103 11.61 -7.04 1.13
C SER A 103 11.73 -6.66 2.60
N THR A 104 10.67 -6.86 3.37
CA THR A 104 10.65 -6.55 4.80
C THR A 104 9.61 -7.39 5.52
N SER A 105 9.95 -7.90 6.70
CA SER A 105 9.06 -8.78 7.47
C SER A 105 7.87 -8.02 8.05
N ILE A 106 6.74 -8.71 8.22
CA ILE A 106 5.57 -8.17 8.91
C ILE A 106 5.93 -7.69 10.33
N THR A 107 5.25 -6.65 10.82
CA THR A 107 5.41 -6.28 12.23
C THR A 107 4.62 -7.24 13.12
N LEU A 108 5.32 -7.94 14.00
CA LEU A 108 4.71 -8.83 14.99
C LEU A 108 4.54 -8.08 16.31
N LYS A 109 3.55 -7.18 16.40
CA LYS A 109 3.14 -6.64 17.69
C LYS A 109 1.97 -7.46 18.23
N LYS A 110 2.03 -7.88 19.50
CA LYS A 110 0.89 -8.48 20.21
C LYS A 110 -0.30 -7.51 20.11
N GLY A 111 -1.42 -7.97 19.54
CA GLY A 111 -2.71 -7.26 19.55
C GLY A 111 -3.00 -6.34 18.36
N LEU A 112 -2.06 -6.09 17.43
CA LEU A 112 -2.29 -5.22 16.27
C LEU A 112 -1.88 -5.95 14.98
N THR A 113 -2.75 -6.84 14.49
CA THR A 113 -2.57 -7.50 13.20
C THR A 113 -2.64 -6.49 12.05
N GLY A 114 -1.70 -6.56 11.11
CA GLY A 114 -1.77 -5.80 9.85
C GLY A 114 -0.97 -4.50 9.79
N ALA A 115 -0.24 -4.11 10.84
CA ALA A 115 0.59 -2.90 10.77
C ALA A 115 1.72 -3.02 9.74
N LYS A 116 1.78 -2.07 8.80
CA LYS A 116 2.85 -2.01 7.80
C LYS A 116 4.19 -1.65 8.45
N PRO A 117 5.30 -2.33 8.10
CA PRO A 117 6.63 -1.96 8.58
C PRO A 117 7.04 -0.56 8.15
N THR A 118 7.88 0.13 8.94
CA THR A 118 8.38 1.46 8.56
C THR A 118 9.16 1.45 7.25
N VAL A 119 9.91 0.37 6.98
CA VAL A 119 10.61 0.16 5.70
C VAL A 119 9.65 0.12 4.52
N PHE A 120 8.46 -0.49 4.68
CA PHE A 120 7.41 -0.46 3.66
C PHE A 120 6.90 0.97 3.45
N CYS A 121 6.67 1.74 4.53
CA CYS A 121 6.15 3.10 4.45
C CYS A 121 7.10 4.02 3.67
N TYR A 122 8.40 3.99 3.98
CA TYR A 122 9.39 4.82 3.28
C TYR A 122 9.61 4.38 1.84
N TRP A 123 9.57 3.08 1.57
CA TRP A 123 9.58 2.58 0.20
C TRP A 123 8.36 3.06 -0.58
N LEU A 124 7.16 3.03 0.01
CA LEU A 124 5.93 3.52 -0.58
C LEU A 124 6.04 5.00 -0.98
N PHE A 125 6.60 5.84 -0.10
CA PHE A 125 6.78 7.26 -0.39
C PHE A 125 7.71 7.50 -1.57
N SER A 126 8.84 6.78 -1.61
CA SER A 126 9.75 6.80 -2.76
C SER A 126 9.08 6.27 -4.03
N LEU A 127 8.29 5.19 -3.92
CA LEU A 127 7.58 4.56 -5.05
C LEU A 127 6.59 5.52 -5.71
N LEU A 128 5.89 6.31 -4.90
CA LEU A 128 4.93 7.33 -5.36
C LEU A 128 5.59 8.64 -5.78
N GLY A 129 6.89 8.81 -5.54
CA GLY A 129 7.62 10.05 -5.81
C GLY A 129 7.15 11.20 -4.92
N MET A 130 6.86 10.91 -3.65
CA MET A 130 6.41 11.90 -2.66
C MET A 130 7.57 12.80 -2.22
N GLU A 131 7.31 14.10 -2.10
CA GLU A 131 8.27 15.13 -1.71
C GLU A 131 7.73 15.96 -0.53
N GLN A 132 8.61 16.74 0.11
CA GLN A 132 8.20 17.64 1.19
C GLN A 132 7.16 18.65 0.68
N GLY A 133 6.14 18.95 1.49
CA GLY A 133 5.06 19.87 1.13
C GLY A 133 3.94 19.26 0.27
N ASP A 134 4.01 17.96 -0.07
CA ASP A 134 2.86 17.25 -0.63
C ASP A 134 1.76 17.02 0.42
N ASP A 135 0.51 16.99 -0.05
CA ASP A 135 -0.64 16.55 0.74
C ASP A 135 -0.78 15.04 0.63
N PHE A 136 -0.97 14.36 1.77
CA PHE A 136 -1.06 12.90 1.82
C PHE A 136 -2.28 12.43 2.60
N ASP A 137 -3.12 11.64 1.93
CA ASP A 137 -4.31 11.02 2.51
C ASP A 137 -4.05 9.52 2.78
N ASP A 138 -3.90 9.16 4.05
CA ASP A 138 -3.78 7.77 4.54
C ASP A 138 -5.17 7.17 4.78
N MET A 139 -5.71 6.52 3.76
CA MET A 139 -7.03 5.90 3.78
C MET A 139 -6.96 4.54 4.46
N PHE A 140 -7.89 4.28 5.39
CA PHE A 140 -7.91 3.08 6.24
C PHE A 140 -6.67 2.95 7.14
N PRO A 141 -6.37 3.96 7.98
CA PRO A 141 -5.05 4.10 8.62
C PRO A 141 -4.70 3.01 9.63
N GLY A 142 -5.66 2.18 10.08
CA GLY A 142 -5.44 1.10 11.05
C GLY A 142 -4.69 1.59 12.29
N THR A 143 -3.40 1.24 12.40
CA THR A 143 -2.52 1.69 13.51
C THR A 143 -2.00 3.12 13.39
N GLY A 144 -2.27 3.81 12.28
CA GLY A 144 -1.74 5.14 11.93
C GLY A 144 -0.24 5.17 11.64
N ILE A 145 0.40 4.01 11.40
CA ILE A 145 1.86 3.96 11.20
C ILE A 145 2.30 4.66 9.92
N VAL A 146 1.51 4.56 8.85
CA VAL A 146 1.83 5.19 7.56
C VAL A 146 1.76 6.72 7.71
N SER A 147 0.67 7.26 8.26
CA SER A 147 0.56 8.67 8.65
C SER A 147 1.75 9.18 9.49
N ARG A 148 2.13 8.47 10.56
CA ARG A 148 3.30 8.87 11.39
C ARG A 148 4.62 8.82 10.64
N CYS A 149 4.80 7.83 9.76
CA CYS A 149 5.97 7.77 8.89
C CYS A 149 6.01 8.97 7.94
N TRP A 150 4.86 9.41 7.43
CA TRP A 150 4.78 10.60 6.57
C TRP A 150 5.14 11.88 7.31
N GLU A 151 4.61 12.08 8.52
CA GLU A 151 4.97 13.23 9.37
C GLU A 151 6.48 13.29 9.64
N ASN A 152 7.12 12.14 9.85
CA ASN A 152 8.57 12.07 10.04
C ASN A 152 9.33 12.30 8.73
N TRP A 153 8.83 11.80 7.60
CA TRP A 153 9.40 12.03 6.27
C TRP A 153 9.44 13.52 5.93
N GLN A 154 8.37 14.26 6.25
CA GLN A 154 8.30 15.72 6.10
C GLN A 154 9.37 16.46 6.91
N ARG A 155 9.87 15.88 8.01
CA ARG A 155 10.91 16.49 8.86
C ARG A 155 12.34 16.13 8.45
N LEU A 156 12.53 15.01 7.74
CA LEU A 156 13.88 14.53 7.35
C LEU A 156 14.42 15.20 6.08
N GLY A 157 13.56 15.88 5.32
CA GLY A 157 13.93 16.64 4.12
C GLY A 157 14.42 18.07 4.38
N SER A 158 14.62 18.47 5.65
CA SER A 158 15.17 19.78 6.05
C SER A 158 16.68 19.76 6.24
#